data_AF-A0A179SYL9-F1
#
_entry.id   AF-A0A179SYL9-F1
#
_cell.length_a   1.000
_cell.length_b   1.000
_cell.length_c   1.000
_cell.angle_alpha   90.00
_cell.angle_beta   90.00
_cell.angle_gamma   90.00
#
_symmetry.space_group_name_H-M   'P 1'
#
loop_
_entity.id
_entity.type
_entity.pdbx_description
1 polymer ?
#
loop_
_entity_poly.entity_id
_entity_poly.type
_entity_poly.pdbx_seq_one_letter_code
_entity_poly.pdbx_strand_id
1 'polypeptide(L)' 'MNKIFSRYSHWLALIIIGFSFITMFINFKIAPSDIIAVIFGGIGLLSVGYLAFVVEKHIRKQREEK' A
#
# COMPACT_ATOMS: atom_id res chain seq x y z
N MET A 1 7.27 -5.11 -23.40
CA MET A 1 6.25 -5.48 -22.38
C MET A 1 6.45 -4.81 -21.00
N ASN A 2 7.23 -3.72 -20.86
CA ASN A 2 7.71 -3.29 -19.52
C ASN A 2 7.24 -1.91 -19.01
N LYS A 3 6.40 -1.17 -19.76
CA LYS A 3 5.93 0.18 -19.32
C LYS A 3 4.63 0.16 -18.51
N ILE A 4 3.80 -0.86 -18.66
CA ILE A 4 2.47 -0.91 -18.02
C ILE A 4 2.61 -1.44 -16.58
N PHE A 5 3.44 -2.47 -16.37
CA PHE A 5 3.70 -3.02 -15.04
C PHE A 5 4.37 -2.00 -14.10
N SER A 6 5.40 -1.28 -14.57
CA SER A 6 6.04 -0.21 -13.78
C SER A 6 5.07 0.90 -13.38
N ARG A 7 4.05 1.16 -14.21
CA ARG A 7 3.13 2.28 -14.02
C ARG A 7 2.00 1.98 -13.04
N TYR A 8 1.52 0.74 -12.99
CA TYR A 8 0.43 0.32 -12.12
C TYR A 8 0.89 -0.51 -10.90
N SER A 9 2.15 -0.97 -10.86
CA SER A 9 2.66 -1.80 -9.76
C SER A 9 2.59 -1.10 -8.39
N HIS A 10 2.71 0.22 -8.34
CA HIS A 10 2.54 0.99 -7.09
C HIS A 10 1.09 0.96 -6.57
N TRP A 11 0.11 1.06 -7.46
CA TRP A 11 -1.30 0.90 -7.12
C TRP A 11 -1.63 -0.56 -6.76
N LEU A 12 -0.98 -1.52 -7.43
CA LEU A 12 -1.14 -2.95 -7.14
C LEU A 12 -0.67 -3.29 -5.73
N ALA A 13 0.48 -2.75 -5.31
CA ALA A 13 1.01 -2.94 -3.96
C ALA A 13 0.06 -2.39 -2.89
N LEU A 14 -0.52 -1.21 -3.12
CA LEU A 14 -1.53 -0.62 -2.26
C LEU A 14 -2.77 -1.52 -2.11
N ILE A 15 -3.28 -2.04 -3.23
CA ILE A 15 -4.46 -2.92 -3.25
C ILE A 15 -4.17 -4.23 -2.52
N ILE A 16 -3.03 -4.87 -2.79
CA ILE A 16 -2.66 -6.16 -2.17
C ILE A 16 -2.49 -6.00 -0.65
N ILE A 17 -1.79 -4.95 -0.22
CA ILE A 17 -1.50 -4.72 1.20
C ILE A 17 -2.76 -4.27 1.94
N GLY A 18 -3.57 -3.40 1.33
CA GLY A 18 -4.87 -3.00 1.86
C GLY A 18 -5.83 -4.18 1.99
N PHE A 19 -5.92 -5.03 0.97
CA PHE A 19 -6.75 -6.24 1.00
C PHE A 19 -6.28 -7.21 2.08
N SER A 20 -4.97 -7.47 2.16
CA SER A 20 -4.39 -8.34 3.18
C SER A 20 -4.71 -7.84 4.60
N PHE A 21 -4.60 -6.53 4.82
CA PHE A 21 -4.94 -5.91 6.10
C PHE A 21 -6.44 -6.02 6.42
N ILE A 22 -7.33 -5.82 5.44
CA ILE A 22 -8.78 -5.99 5.63
C ILE A 22 -9.12 -7.45 5.95
N THR A 23 -8.52 -8.41 5.27
CA THR A 23 -8.78 -9.84 5.53
C THR A 23 -8.34 -10.28 6.93
N MET A 24 -7.35 -9.60 7.52
CA MET A 24 -6.94 -9.83 8.91
C MET A 24 -8.09 -9.56 9.89
N PHE A 25 -8.95 -8.56 9.63
CA PHE A 25 -10.07 -8.24 10.52
C PHE A 25 -11.15 -9.32 10.58
N ILE A 26 -11.24 -10.20 9.57
CA ILE A 26 -12.24 -11.27 9.52
C ILE A 26 -12.02 -12.29 10.67
N ASN A 27 -10.78 -12.53 11.06
CA ASN A 27 -10.41 -13.47 12.12
C ASN A 27 -9.90 -12.77 13.39
N PHE A 28 -10.20 -11.48 13.55
CA PHE A 28 -9.68 -10.69 14.67
C PHE A 28 -10.25 -11.16 16.01
N LYS A 29 -9.37 -11.48 16.94
CA LYS A 29 -9.70 -11.75 18.34
C LYS A 29 -9.10 -10.64 19.21
N ILE A 30 -9.69 -10.38 20.37
CA ILE A 30 -9.12 -9.45 21.37
C ILE A 30 -7.97 -10.18 22.09
N ALA A 31 -6.94 -10.53 21.34
CA ALA A 31 -5.71 -11.13 21.79
C ALA A 31 -4.57 -10.12 21.61
N PRO A 32 -3.55 -10.11 22.50
CA PRO A 32 -2.41 -9.20 22.36
C PRO A 32 -1.71 -9.31 21.00
N SER A 33 -1.63 -10.51 20.43
CA SER A 33 -1.07 -10.78 19.09
C SER A 33 -1.78 -9.99 17.99
N ASP A 34 -3.10 -9.93 18.06
CA ASP A 34 -3.94 -9.38 17.01
C ASP A 34 -3.93 -7.85 17.08
N ILE A 35 -3.88 -7.29 18.30
CA ILE A 35 -3.67 -5.86 18.53
C ILE A 35 -2.32 -5.42 17.93
N ILE A 36 -1.25 -6.17 18.19
CA ILE A 36 0.08 -5.91 17.62
C ILE A 36 0.02 -5.98 16.08
N ALA A 37 -0.62 -7.01 15.52
CA ALA A 37 -0.76 -7.15 14.09
C ALA A 37 -1.54 -5.99 13.44
N VAL A 38 -2.55 -5.43 14.11
CA VAL A 38 -3.28 -4.23 13.63
C VAL A 38 -2.36 -3.02 13.63
N ILE A 39 -1.57 -2.80 14.68
CA ILE A 39 -0.66 -1.65 14.77
C ILE A 39 0.41 -1.73 13.68
N PHE A 40 1.10 -2.87 13.56
CA PHE A 40 2.13 -3.06 12.55
C PHE A 40 1.57 -3.04 11.12
N GLY A 41 0.42 -3.68 10.91
CA GLY A 41 -0.26 -3.66 9.61
C GLY A 41 -0.71 -2.25 9.22
N GLY A 42 -1.20 -1.45 10.18
CA GLY A 42 -1.57 -0.06 9.97
C GLY A 42 -0.37 0.82 9.59
N ILE A 43 0.77 0.66 10.28
CA ILE A 43 2.03 1.34 9.94
C ILE A 43 2.49 0.95 8.53
N GLY A 44 2.41 -0.34 8.19
CA GLY A 44 2.76 -0.84 6.85
C GLY A 44 1.87 -0.23 5.75
N LEU A 45 0.57 -0.18 5.98
CA LEU A 45 -0.41 0.42 5.06
C LEU A 45 -0.14 1.91 4.84
N LEU A 46 0.08 2.67 5.92
CA LEU A 46 0.41 4.10 5.83
C LEU A 46 1.72 4.33 5.08
N SER A 47 2.73 3.52 5.35
CA SER A 47 4.04 3.62 4.68
C SER A 47 3.94 3.37 3.18
N VAL A 48 3.22 2.32 2.77
CA VAL A 48 2.99 1.99 1.36
C VAL A 48 2.12 3.05 0.68
N GLY A 49 1.09 3.54 1.36
CA GLY A 49 0.24 4.62 0.85
C GLY A 49 1.02 5.92 0.62
N TYR A 50 1.91 6.27 1.55
CA TYR A 50 2.81 7.41 1.37
C TYR A 50 3.75 7.21 0.18
N LEU A 51 4.36 6.03 0.05
CA LEU A 51 5.25 5.71 -1.07
C LEU A 51 4.51 5.79 -2.41
N ALA A 52 3.29 5.24 -2.47
CA ALA A 52 2.40 5.32 -3.61
C ALA A 52 2.14 6.78 -4.03
N PHE A 53 1.82 7.64 -3.07
CA PHE A 53 1.59 9.06 -3.31
C PHE A 53 2.84 9.79 -3.81
N VAL A 54 4.00 9.55 -3.19
CA VAL A 54 5.27 10.17 -3.58
C VAL A 54 5.65 9.78 -5.01
N VAL A 55 5.52 8.50 -5.37
CA VAL A 55 5.83 8.04 -6.72
C VAL A 55 4.83 8.57 -7.73
N GLU A 56 3.54 8.65 -7.41
CA GLU A 56 2.58 9.27 -8.32
C GLU A 56 2.89 10.75 -8.55
N LYS A 57 3.25 11.50 -7.50
CA LYS A 57 3.70 12.90 -7.62
C LYS A 57 4.95 13.02 -8.50
N HIS A 58 5.93 12.11 -8.34
CA HIS A 58 7.14 12.08 -9.15
C HIS A 58 6.84 11.79 -10.63
N ILE A 59 5.98 10.81 -10.92
CA ILE A 59 5.57 10.44 -12.28
C ILE A 59 4.81 11.59 -12.96
N ARG A 60 3.95 12.32 -12.22
CA ARG A 60 3.23 13.49 -12.74
C ARG A 60 4.19 14.62 -13.12
N LYS A 61 5.15 14.94 -12.24
CA LYS A 61 6.17 15.96 -12.53
C LYS A 61 6.99 15.63 -13.78
N GLN A 62 7.43 14.38 -13.92
CA GLN A 62 8.16 13.90 -15.11
C GLN A 62 7.34 13.94 -16.41
N ARG A 63 6.01 14.05 -16.32
CA ARG A 63 5.11 14.20 -17.46
C ARG A 63 4.87 15.64 -17.87
N GLU A 64 5.01 16.59 -16.95
CA GLU A 64 4.84 18.03 -17.20
C GLU A 64 6.12 18.68 -17.75
N GLU A 65 7.29 18.10 -17.44
CA GLU A 65 8.61 18.54 -17.95
C GLU A 65 8.92 18.02 -19.37
N LYS A 66 7.97 17.34 -20.04
CA LYS A 66 8.18 16.67 -21.33
C LYS A 66 7.19 17.13 -22.39
#